data_AF-A0A7W0GP87-F1
#
_entry.id   AF-A0A7W0GP87-F1
#
_cell.length_a   1.000
_cell.length_b   1.000
_cell.length_c   1.000
_cell.angle_alpha   90.00
_cell.angle_beta   90.00
_cell.angle_gamma   90.00
#
_symmetry.space_group_name_H-M   'P 1'
#
loop_
_entity.id
_entity.type
_entity.pdbx_description
1 polymer ?
#
loop_
_entity_poly.entity_id
_entity_poly.type
_entity_poly.pdbx_seq_one_letter_code
_entity_poly.pdbx_strand_id
1 'polypeptide(L)'
;METKKTKYDTNPLDPDYVRQTEEVWIADDSGPGTREVKGATREVDSSSNDSARSNIYSEAPTRTFDTPVDSPYPSVFVPPTYSPPTPYQQSPYRPPQVNLKPTSRPVAGIGLPENWAVILPYAPFYIGVVASLVELFLVPRKELKVRFHAAQGLALHIAILVVQTLFGVVGAITDSSIGGSLFKVAATIFLVISMIRV
;
A
#
# COMPACT_ATOMS: atom_id res chain seq x y z
N MET A 1 -24.06 10.38 32.85
CA MET A 1 -24.00 10.10 31.40
C MET A 1 -22.92 9.06 31.19
N GLU A 2 -23.29 7.80 30.94
CA GLU A 2 -22.31 6.75 30.68
C GLU A 2 -21.79 6.90 29.24
N THR A 3 -20.47 7.01 29.11
CA THR A 3 -19.79 7.08 27.81
C THR A 3 -19.76 5.68 27.19
N LYS A 4 -20.20 5.55 25.94
CA LYS A 4 -20.18 4.28 25.20
C LYS A 4 -18.73 3.78 25.09
N LYS A 5 -18.38 2.74 25.85
CA LYS A 5 -17.08 2.04 25.77
C LYS A 5 -16.95 1.42 24.38
N THR A 6 -15.89 1.75 23.66
CA THR A 6 -15.61 1.14 22.35
C THR A 6 -14.77 -0.12 22.52
N LYS A 7 -14.79 -1.03 21.54
CA LYS A 7 -14.04 -2.31 21.58
C LYS A 7 -12.52 -2.15 21.78
N TYR A 8 -12.00 -0.94 21.61
CA TYR A 8 -10.57 -0.63 21.71
C TYR A 8 -10.22 0.26 22.91
N ASP A 9 -11.19 0.52 23.80
CA ASP A 9 -10.97 1.29 25.01
C ASP A 9 -10.43 0.38 26.12
N THR A 10 -9.15 0.04 26.02
CA THR A 10 -8.43 -0.75 27.03
C THR A 10 -7.86 0.17 28.11
N ASN A 11 -8.73 0.72 28.96
CA ASN A 11 -8.30 1.45 30.15
C ASN A 11 -7.91 0.44 31.26
N PRO A 12 -6.64 0.37 31.67
CA PRO A 12 -6.16 -0.61 32.65
C PRO A 12 -6.68 -0.35 34.08
N LEU A 13 -7.31 0.79 34.33
CA LEU A 13 -7.92 1.14 35.62
C LEU A 13 -9.42 0.77 35.69
N ASP A 14 -9.98 0.20 34.62
CA ASP A 14 -11.36 -0.25 34.59
C ASP A 14 -11.49 -1.53 35.44
N PRO A 15 -12.40 -1.57 36.43
CA PRO A 15 -12.59 -2.76 37.27
C PRO A 15 -12.91 -4.04 36.46
N ASP A 16 -13.48 -3.88 35.27
CA ASP A 16 -13.82 -5.00 34.38
C ASP A 16 -12.64 -5.46 33.48
N TYR A 17 -11.52 -4.73 33.45
CA TYR A 17 -10.37 -5.05 32.59
C TYR A 17 -9.78 -6.42 32.90
N VAL A 18 -9.63 -6.75 34.19
CA VAL A 18 -9.11 -8.05 34.66
C VAL A 18 -10.03 -9.18 34.23
N ARG A 19 -11.35 -8.99 34.33
CA ARG A 19 -12.34 -9.99 33.89
C ARG A 19 -12.30 -10.22 32.39
N GLN A 20 -12.16 -9.16 31.59
CA GLN A 20 -12.09 -9.29 30.13
C GLN A 20 -10.78 -9.94 29.67
N THR A 21 -9.65 -9.67 30.34
CA THR A 21 -8.38 -10.33 30.01
C THR A 21 -8.41 -11.81 30.38
N GLU A 22 -9.00 -12.15 31.53
CA GLU A 22 -9.19 -13.54 31.95
C GLU A 22 -10.17 -14.29 31.03
N GLU A 23 -11.23 -13.64 30.56
CA GLU A 23 -12.19 -14.24 29.61
C GLU A 23 -11.57 -14.48 28.23
N VAL A 24 -10.68 -13.59 27.74
CA VAL A 24 -9.91 -13.82 26.50
C VAL A 24 -8.87 -14.92 26.69
N TRP A 25 -8.24 -14.99 27.87
CA TRP A 25 -7.24 -16.01 28.18
C TRP A 25 -7.87 -17.40 28.36
N ILE A 26 -9.04 -17.49 29.00
CA ILE A 26 -9.79 -18.74 29.23
C ILE A 26 -10.58 -19.17 27.98
N ALA A 27 -11.05 -18.24 27.15
CA ALA A 27 -11.67 -18.59 25.86
C ALA A 27 -10.69 -19.30 24.91
N ASP A 28 -9.39 -19.17 25.14
CA ASP A 28 -8.32 -19.87 24.41
C ASP A 28 -7.80 -21.13 25.13
N ASP A 29 -8.53 -21.66 26.13
CA ASP A 29 -8.24 -22.96 26.78
C ASP A 29 -8.67 -24.18 25.92
N SER A 30 -8.97 -23.93 24.64
CA SER A 30 -8.90 -24.94 23.56
C SER A 30 -7.64 -24.82 22.71
N GLY A 31 -6.65 -24.05 23.20
CA GLY A 31 -5.31 -24.00 22.66
C GLY A 31 -4.60 -25.34 22.83
N PRO A 32 -4.13 -26.00 21.76
CA PRO A 32 -3.27 -27.15 21.91
C PRO A 32 -1.97 -26.67 22.58
N GLY A 33 -1.69 -27.21 23.77
CA GLY A 33 -0.38 -27.12 24.41
C GLY A 33 0.70 -27.41 23.38
N THR A 34 1.73 -26.55 23.33
CA THR A 34 2.92 -26.64 22.47
C THR A 34 2.70 -27.50 21.23
N ARG A 35 2.07 -26.93 20.19
CA ARG A 35 1.93 -27.60 18.88
C ARG A 35 3.32 -28.02 18.41
N GLU A 36 3.58 -29.33 18.46
CA GLU A 36 4.68 -29.94 17.74
C GLU A 36 4.46 -29.61 16.25
N VAL A 37 5.39 -28.89 15.63
CA VAL A 37 5.31 -28.46 14.24
C VAL A 37 5.47 -29.70 13.35
N LYS A 38 4.39 -30.45 13.13
CA LYS A 38 4.29 -31.48 12.09
C LYS A 38 3.89 -30.83 10.77
N GLY A 39 4.80 -30.05 10.22
CA GLY A 39 4.81 -29.64 8.82
C GLY A 39 6.15 -30.06 8.25
N ALA A 40 6.17 -30.57 7.02
CA ALA A 40 7.36 -31.06 6.33
C ALA A 40 8.54 -30.13 6.61
N THR A 41 9.58 -30.67 7.25
CA THR A 41 10.90 -30.04 7.32
C THR A 41 11.27 -29.69 5.90
N ARG A 42 11.07 -28.43 5.52
CA ARG A 42 11.73 -27.86 4.35
C ARG A 42 13.20 -28.05 4.66
N GLU A 43 13.88 -28.86 3.85
CA GLU A 43 15.34 -28.88 3.85
C GLU A 43 15.76 -27.42 3.75
N VAL A 44 16.43 -26.96 4.80
CA VAL A 44 17.15 -25.70 4.74
C VAL A 44 18.27 -25.98 3.77
N ASP A 45 17.99 -25.74 2.48
CA ASP A 45 19.01 -25.67 1.45
C ASP A 45 20.14 -24.83 2.04
N SER A 46 21.35 -25.40 2.00
CA SER A 46 22.60 -24.80 2.44
C SER A 46 22.75 -23.43 1.77
N SER A 47 22.23 -22.40 2.42
CA SER A 47 22.40 -21.03 1.98
C SER A 47 23.88 -20.69 2.12
N SER A 48 24.36 -19.78 1.30
CA SER A 48 25.74 -19.28 1.24
C SER A 48 26.30 -18.70 2.54
N ASN A 49 25.59 -18.83 3.65
CA ASN A 49 25.95 -18.41 5.01
C ASN A 49 26.40 -19.56 5.94
N ASP A 50 26.40 -20.82 5.50
CA ASP A 50 26.91 -21.93 6.34
C ASP A 50 28.43 -21.87 6.58
N SER A 51 29.17 -21.15 5.74
CA SER A 51 30.58 -20.82 5.94
C SER A 51 30.83 -19.88 7.13
N ALA A 52 29.80 -19.19 7.64
CA ALA A 52 29.92 -18.38 8.85
C ALA A 52 29.88 -19.25 10.13
N ARG A 53 29.37 -20.48 10.05
CA ARG A 53 29.22 -21.39 11.21
C ARG A 53 30.34 -22.43 11.35
N SER A 54 31.15 -22.64 10.31
CA SER A 54 32.25 -23.63 10.34
C SER A 54 33.52 -23.15 11.04
N ASN A 55 33.62 -21.85 11.40
CA ASN A 55 34.78 -21.31 12.10
C ASN A 55 34.65 -21.44 13.62
N ILE A 56 34.50 -22.68 14.10
CA ILE A 56 34.53 -23.02 15.55
C ILE A 56 35.95 -22.85 16.13
N TYR A 57 36.98 -22.81 15.28
CA TYR A 57 38.39 -22.64 15.69
C TYR A 57 38.94 -21.20 15.55
N SER A 58 38.09 -20.19 15.33
CA SER A 58 38.50 -18.78 15.36
C SER A 58 38.22 -18.12 16.72
N GLU A 59 38.43 -18.86 17.81
CA GLU A 59 38.62 -18.27 19.13
C GLU A 59 39.91 -17.43 19.07
N ALA A 60 39.74 -16.13 18.82
CA ALA A 60 40.84 -15.19 18.83
C ALA A 60 41.55 -15.29 20.19
N PRO A 61 42.89 -15.46 20.24
CA PRO A 61 43.64 -15.45 21.49
C PRO A 61 43.23 -14.24 22.30
N THR A 62 42.77 -14.47 23.54
CA THR A 62 42.31 -13.45 24.47
C THR A 62 43.34 -12.32 24.47
N ARG A 63 43.01 -11.18 23.84
CA ARG A 63 43.87 -10.01 23.86
C ARG A 63 43.99 -9.58 25.32
N THR A 64 45.18 -9.77 25.89
CA THR A 64 45.54 -9.14 27.16
C THR A 64 45.53 -7.63 26.94
N PHE A 65 44.55 -6.94 27.51
CA PHE A 65 44.48 -5.50 27.52
C PHE A 65 45.52 -4.95 28.50
N ASP A 66 46.77 -4.77 28.04
CA ASP A 66 47.82 -4.03 28.75
C ASP A 66 47.73 -2.51 28.54
N THR A 67 46.62 -2.03 27.99
CA THR A 67 46.34 -0.60 27.89
C THR A 67 45.81 -0.08 29.23
N PRO A 68 46.43 0.94 29.84
CA PRO A 68 45.85 1.60 31.01
C PRO A 68 44.47 2.13 30.62
N VAL A 69 43.46 1.68 31.36
CA VAL A 69 42.08 2.11 31.15
C VAL A 69 41.98 3.55 31.64
N ASP A 70 42.13 4.53 30.74
CA ASP A 70 42.00 5.98 31.02
C ASP A 70 40.58 6.40 31.46
N SER A 71 39.67 5.45 31.67
CA SER A 71 38.31 5.70 32.16
C SER A 71 38.07 4.92 33.46
N PRO A 72 37.98 5.60 34.62
CA PRO A 72 37.53 4.98 35.86
C PRO A 72 36.16 4.32 35.63
N TYR A 73 35.99 3.10 36.13
CA TYR A 73 34.68 2.44 36.16
C TYR A 73 33.63 3.42 36.71
N PRO A 74 32.54 3.71 35.98
CA PRO A 74 31.51 4.62 36.49
C PRO A 74 30.89 3.98 37.74
N SER A 75 31.03 4.67 38.87
CA SER A 75 30.49 4.20 40.15
C SER A 75 28.99 3.97 40.03
N VAL A 76 28.49 2.87 40.62
CA VAL A 76 27.07 2.49 40.64
C VAL A 76 26.17 3.52 41.36
N PHE A 77 26.76 4.57 41.95
CA PHE A 77 26.09 5.65 42.68
C PHE A 77 25.94 6.96 41.91
N VAL A 78 25.95 6.95 40.57
CA VAL A 78 25.55 8.13 39.80
C VAL A 78 24.02 8.14 39.68
N PRO A 79 23.30 9.14 40.24
CA PRO A 79 21.87 9.26 40.03
C PRO A 79 21.59 9.40 38.52
N PRO A 80 20.58 8.70 37.97
CA PRO A 80 20.32 8.74 36.54
C PRO A 80 20.09 10.20 36.13
N THR A 81 20.91 10.70 35.22
CA THR A 81 20.75 12.03 34.64
C THR A 81 19.41 12.04 33.92
N TYR A 82 18.41 12.70 34.52
CA TYR A 82 17.07 12.83 33.95
C TYR A 82 17.18 13.62 32.65
N SER A 83 17.24 12.90 31.54
CA SER A 83 17.19 13.47 30.19
C SER A 83 15.70 13.73 29.91
N PRO A 84 15.25 14.99 29.75
CA PRO A 84 13.86 15.26 29.42
C PRO A 84 13.52 14.52 28.11
N PRO A 85 12.31 13.95 27.97
CA PRO A 85 11.91 13.27 26.75
C PRO A 85 12.09 14.23 25.58
N THR A 86 12.90 13.82 24.60
CA THR A 86 13.09 14.58 23.37
C THR A 86 11.70 14.86 22.79
N PRO A 87 11.32 16.13 22.57
CA PRO A 87 10.04 16.44 21.96
C PRO A 87 9.98 15.70 20.63
N TYR A 88 8.89 14.97 20.40
CA TYR A 88 8.64 14.26 19.15
C TYR A 88 8.82 15.23 17.99
N GLN A 89 9.99 15.18 17.34
CA GLN A 89 10.18 15.79 16.04
C GLN A 89 9.31 14.98 15.09
N GLN A 90 8.15 15.54 14.76
CA GLN A 90 7.36 15.07 13.63
C GLN A 90 8.30 15.07 12.43
N SER A 91 8.71 13.88 11.98
CA SER A 91 9.39 13.77 10.71
C SER A 91 8.47 14.43 9.68
N PRO A 92 8.94 15.45 8.93
CA PRO A 92 8.12 16.12 7.96
C PRO A 92 7.56 15.06 7.03
N TYR A 93 6.24 14.91 7.02
CA TYR A 93 5.55 14.03 6.09
C TYR A 93 5.95 14.47 4.69
N ARG A 94 6.86 13.72 4.09
CA ARG A 94 7.28 13.95 2.71
C ARG A 94 6.30 13.14 1.88
N PRO A 95 5.33 13.77 1.19
CA PRO A 95 4.47 13.03 0.29
C PRO A 95 5.38 12.29 -0.69
N PRO A 96 5.06 11.02 -1.04
CA PRO A 96 5.83 10.29 -2.03
C PRO A 96 5.95 11.19 -3.26
N GLN A 97 7.18 11.43 -3.70
CA GLN A 97 7.45 12.21 -4.91
C GLN A 97 6.88 11.42 -6.08
N VAL A 98 5.61 11.68 -6.42
CA VAL A 98 4.96 11.06 -7.57
C VAL A 98 5.67 11.65 -8.78
N ASN A 99 6.49 10.83 -9.43
CA ASN A 99 7.15 11.23 -10.65
C ASN A 99 6.06 11.52 -11.69
N LEU A 100 5.83 12.80 -11.96
CA LEU A 100 4.73 13.27 -12.79
C LEU A 100 4.86 12.73 -14.21
N LYS A 101 6.10 12.56 -14.69
CA LYS A 101 6.38 12.05 -16.03
C LYS A 101 6.17 10.54 -16.08
N PRO A 102 5.37 10.01 -17.03
CA PRO A 102 5.29 8.58 -17.28
C PRO A 102 6.67 8.01 -17.59
N THR A 103 7.00 6.91 -16.94
CA THR A 103 8.27 6.20 -17.16
C THR A 103 8.05 4.99 -18.08
N SER A 104 9.12 4.40 -18.60
CA SER A 104 9.03 3.14 -19.35
C SER A 104 9.03 1.90 -18.45
N ARG A 105 8.90 2.06 -17.12
CA ARG A 105 8.93 0.94 -16.19
C ARG A 105 7.68 0.07 -16.37
N PRO A 106 7.80 -1.26 -16.28
CA PRO A 106 6.63 -2.13 -16.32
C PRO A 106 5.77 -1.94 -15.05
N VAL A 107 4.46 -1.83 -15.24
CA VAL A 107 3.48 -1.76 -14.15
C VAL A 107 3.21 -3.17 -13.63
N ALA A 108 3.34 -3.34 -12.31
CA ALA A 108 3.04 -4.61 -11.68
C ALA A 108 1.57 -5.03 -11.96
N GLY A 109 1.35 -6.31 -12.28
CA GLY A 109 0.02 -6.87 -12.57
C GLY A 109 -0.24 -7.07 -14.07
N ILE A 110 0.06 -6.07 -14.91
CA ILE A 110 -0.21 -6.12 -16.36
C ILE A 110 1.07 -6.34 -17.17
N GLY A 111 2.23 -5.92 -16.65
CA GLY A 111 3.51 -6.00 -17.37
C GLY A 111 3.65 -5.01 -18.52
N LEU A 112 2.64 -4.15 -18.75
CA LEU A 112 2.72 -3.04 -19.69
C LEU A 112 3.58 -1.92 -19.12
N PRO A 113 4.31 -1.19 -19.97
CA PRO A 113 5.05 -0.01 -19.53
C PRO A 113 4.07 1.09 -19.07
N GLU A 114 4.48 1.85 -18.05
CA GLU A 114 3.63 2.84 -17.37
C GLU A 114 3.05 3.87 -18.34
N ASN A 115 3.81 4.34 -19.33
CA ASN A 115 3.31 5.25 -20.36
C ASN A 115 2.08 4.70 -21.10
N TRP A 116 2.07 3.43 -21.49
CA TRP A 116 0.92 2.82 -22.17
C TRP A 116 -0.25 2.60 -21.22
N ALA A 117 0.02 2.17 -19.99
CA ALA A 117 -1.01 1.96 -18.97
C ALA A 117 -1.71 3.27 -18.58
N VAL A 118 -1.04 4.42 -18.66
CA VAL A 118 -1.70 5.70 -18.38
C VAL A 118 -2.56 6.16 -19.58
N ILE A 119 -2.15 5.82 -20.80
CA ILE A 119 -2.77 6.29 -22.05
C ILE A 119 -4.00 5.46 -22.45
N LEU A 120 -3.93 4.13 -22.31
CA LEU A 120 -4.96 3.19 -22.79
C LEU A 120 -6.38 3.47 -22.27
N PRO A 121 -6.60 3.89 -21.00
CA PRO A 121 -7.93 4.27 -20.51
C PRO A 121 -8.65 5.33 -21.36
N TYR A 122 -7.90 6.20 -22.03
CA TYR A 122 -8.44 7.29 -22.85
C TYR A 122 -8.64 6.89 -24.32
N ALA A 123 -8.27 5.67 -24.71
CA ALA A 123 -8.50 5.17 -26.05
C ALA A 123 -10.00 5.25 -26.39
N PRO A 124 -10.36 5.72 -27.60
CA PRO A 124 -11.76 5.86 -27.97
C PRO A 124 -12.47 4.51 -28.06
N PHE A 125 -13.81 4.56 -28.01
CA PHE A 125 -14.69 3.41 -28.09
C PHE A 125 -14.54 2.45 -26.90
N TYR A 126 -14.91 1.18 -27.09
CA TYR A 126 -14.85 0.16 -26.05
C TYR A 126 -13.44 -0.17 -25.58
N ILE A 127 -12.40 0.20 -26.33
CA ILE A 127 -11.01 -0.09 -25.99
C ILE A 127 -10.64 0.58 -24.66
N GLY A 128 -10.93 1.88 -24.51
CA GLY A 128 -10.63 2.60 -23.28
C GLY A 128 -11.44 2.10 -22.08
N VAL A 129 -12.70 1.71 -22.29
CA VAL A 129 -13.53 1.13 -21.22
C VAL A 129 -12.94 -0.20 -20.72
N VAL A 130 -12.63 -1.11 -21.64
CA VAL A 130 -12.04 -2.41 -21.30
C VAL A 130 -10.68 -2.22 -20.63
N ALA A 131 -9.81 -1.36 -21.19
CA ALA A 131 -8.51 -1.05 -20.60
C ALA A 131 -8.66 -0.50 -19.17
N SER A 132 -9.56 0.46 -18.95
CA SER A 132 -9.80 1.05 -17.63
C SER A 132 -10.25 0.00 -16.60
N LEU A 133 -11.14 -0.92 -17.00
CA LEU A 133 -11.61 -1.99 -16.12
C LEU A 133 -10.48 -2.99 -15.81
N VAL A 134 -9.79 -3.46 -16.84
CA VAL A 134 -8.66 -4.37 -16.72
C VAL A 134 -7.59 -3.77 -15.79
N GLU A 135 -7.27 -2.48 -15.94
CA GLU A 135 -6.33 -1.78 -15.07
C GLU A 135 -6.84 -1.64 -13.64
N LEU A 136 -8.10 -1.25 -13.43
CA LEU A 136 -8.65 -1.10 -12.08
C LEU A 136 -8.63 -2.41 -11.27
N PHE A 137 -8.81 -3.55 -11.94
CA PHE A 137 -8.84 -4.88 -11.33
C PHE A 137 -7.45 -5.53 -11.20
N LEU A 138 -6.57 -5.41 -12.20
CA LEU A 138 -5.26 -6.08 -12.20
C LEU A 138 -4.15 -5.23 -11.57
N VAL A 139 -4.24 -3.91 -11.62
CA VAL A 139 -3.18 -3.04 -11.08
C VAL A 139 -3.27 -3.02 -9.55
N PRO A 140 -2.18 -3.35 -8.85
CA PRO A 140 -2.16 -3.39 -7.40
C PRO A 140 -2.35 -1.98 -6.83
N ARG A 141 -2.96 -1.90 -5.64
CA ARG A 141 -3.29 -0.62 -4.98
C ARG A 141 -2.09 0.30 -4.72
N LYS A 142 -0.86 -0.22 -4.75
CA LYS A 142 0.39 0.54 -4.63
C LYS A 142 0.68 1.46 -5.83
N GLU A 143 0.14 1.15 -7.01
CA GLU A 143 0.33 1.92 -8.24
C GLU A 143 -0.81 2.94 -8.42
N LEU A 144 -0.86 3.92 -7.51
CA LEU A 144 -1.96 4.90 -7.44
C LEU A 144 -2.12 5.73 -8.73
N LYS A 145 -1.02 6.06 -9.40
CA LYS A 145 -1.01 6.88 -10.62
C LYS A 145 -1.78 6.20 -11.75
N VAL A 146 -1.45 4.95 -12.08
CA VAL A 146 -2.11 4.19 -13.14
C VAL A 146 -3.60 4.00 -12.81
N ARG A 147 -3.92 3.63 -11.56
CA ARG A 147 -5.32 3.45 -11.14
C ARG A 147 -6.13 4.73 -11.16
N PHE A 148 -5.50 5.88 -10.89
CA PHE A 148 -6.15 7.18 -10.99
C PHE A 148 -6.54 7.50 -12.43
N HIS A 149 -5.62 7.30 -13.39
CA HIS A 149 -5.91 7.52 -14.80
C HIS A 149 -6.92 6.50 -15.35
N ALA A 150 -6.84 5.24 -14.93
CA ALA A 150 -7.85 4.23 -15.25
C ALA A 150 -9.25 4.64 -14.75
N ALA A 151 -9.35 5.08 -13.49
CA ALA A 151 -10.61 5.56 -12.92
C ALA A 151 -11.14 6.82 -13.64
N GLN A 152 -10.24 7.76 -13.95
CA GLN A 152 -10.58 8.99 -14.65
C GLN A 152 -11.06 8.71 -16.09
N GLY A 153 -10.36 7.83 -16.82
CA GLY A 153 -10.75 7.39 -18.14
C GLY A 153 -12.10 6.68 -18.14
N LEU A 154 -12.33 5.77 -17.19
CA LEU A 154 -13.63 5.11 -17.02
C LEU A 154 -14.76 6.10 -16.75
N ALA A 155 -14.54 7.05 -15.83
CA ALA A 155 -15.51 8.08 -15.51
C ALA A 155 -15.86 8.94 -16.72
N LEU A 156 -14.85 9.27 -17.54
CA LEU A 156 -15.05 10.00 -18.79
C LEU A 156 -15.92 9.22 -19.78
N HIS A 157 -15.66 7.93 -19.98
CA HIS A 157 -16.47 7.08 -20.87
C HIS A 157 -17.92 6.97 -20.39
N ILE A 158 -18.13 6.82 -19.07
CA ILE A 158 -19.47 6.81 -18.48
C ILE A 158 -20.18 8.14 -18.74
N ALA A 159 -19.50 9.27 -18.54
CA ALA A 159 -20.07 10.59 -18.80
C ALA A 159 -20.47 10.76 -20.27
N ILE A 160 -19.61 10.36 -21.20
CA ILE A 160 -19.90 10.39 -22.64
C ILE A 160 -21.12 9.52 -22.96
N LEU A 161 -21.20 8.32 -22.39
CA LEU A 161 -22.33 7.41 -22.59
C LEU A 161 -23.63 8.05 -22.11
N VAL A 162 -23.65 8.65 -20.92
CA VAL A 162 -24.83 9.34 -20.38
C VAL A 162 -25.28 10.47 -21.32
N VAL A 163 -24.38 11.36 -21.73
CA VAL A 163 -24.74 12.46 -22.63
C VAL A 163 -25.21 11.94 -24.00
N GLN A 164 -24.58 10.88 -24.52
CA GLN A 164 -25.00 10.27 -25.78
C GLN A 164 -26.40 9.64 -25.67
N THR A 165 -26.73 9.00 -24.54
CA THR A 165 -28.10 8.49 -24.31
C THR A 165 -29.12 9.61 -24.24
N LEU A 166 -28.80 10.74 -23.60
CA LEU A 166 -29.67 11.92 -23.57
C LEU A 166 -29.95 12.46 -24.97
N PHE A 167 -28.91 12.62 -25.81
CA PHE A 167 -29.10 13.02 -27.21
C PHE A 167 -29.88 11.98 -28.02
N GLY A 168 -29.74 10.70 -27.71
CA GLY A 168 -30.55 9.64 -28.33
C GLY A 168 -32.05 9.79 -28.02
N VAL A 169 -32.39 10.05 -26.76
CA VAL A 169 -33.79 10.29 -26.35
C VAL A 169 -34.34 11.56 -27.00
N VAL A 170 -33.59 12.67 -26.97
CA VAL A 170 -34.00 13.92 -27.64
C VAL A 170 -34.16 13.69 -29.14
N GLY A 171 -33.24 12.95 -29.77
CA GLY A 171 -33.30 12.64 -31.19
C GLY A 171 -34.50 11.79 -31.57
N ALA A 172 -34.91 10.84 -30.71
CA ALA A 172 -36.13 10.05 -30.91
C ALA A 172 -37.41 10.88 -30.79
N ILE A 173 -37.42 11.93 -29.96
CA ILE A 173 -38.58 12.84 -29.80
C ILE A 173 -38.65 13.85 -30.96
N THR A 174 -37.49 14.32 -31.42
CA THR A 174 -37.38 15.41 -32.41
C THR A 174 -37.20 14.93 -33.85
N ASP A 175 -37.13 13.61 -34.06
CA ASP A 175 -36.77 12.97 -35.34
C ASP A 175 -35.45 13.52 -35.95
N SER A 176 -34.52 13.95 -35.09
CA SER A 176 -33.25 14.54 -35.50
C SER A 176 -32.06 13.86 -34.82
N SER A 177 -31.14 13.33 -35.63
CA SER A 177 -29.92 12.66 -35.16
C SER A 177 -28.68 13.57 -35.18
N ILE A 178 -28.84 14.83 -35.62
CA ILE A 178 -27.73 15.77 -35.84
C ILE A 178 -26.95 16.02 -34.55
N GLY A 179 -27.65 16.32 -33.45
CA GLY A 179 -27.03 16.61 -32.15
C GLY A 179 -26.21 15.44 -31.61
N GLY A 180 -26.77 14.22 -31.68
CA GLY A 180 -26.08 13.01 -31.24
C GLY A 180 -24.85 12.67 -32.08
N SER A 181 -24.94 12.84 -33.41
CA SER A 181 -23.80 12.62 -34.31
C SER A 181 -22.67 13.62 -34.06
N LEU A 182 -22.99 14.91 -33.95
CA LEU A 182 -22.01 15.96 -33.67
C LEU A 182 -21.33 15.75 -32.31
N PHE A 183 -22.11 15.41 -31.29
CA PHE A 183 -21.57 15.09 -29.96
C PHE A 183 -20.63 13.88 -30.02
N LYS A 184 -20.99 12.81 -30.74
CA LYS A 184 -20.14 11.61 -30.87
C LYS A 184 -18.79 11.94 -31.52
N VAL A 185 -18.78 12.77 -32.56
CA VAL A 185 -17.54 13.24 -33.20
C VAL A 185 -16.71 14.07 -32.22
N ALA A 186 -17.33 15.04 -31.55
CA ALA A 186 -16.67 15.89 -30.56
C ALA A 186 -16.08 15.08 -29.40
N ALA A 187 -16.82 14.11 -28.86
CA ALA A 187 -16.38 13.21 -27.80
C ALA A 187 -15.19 12.34 -28.24
N THR A 188 -15.20 11.86 -29.49
CA THR A 188 -14.09 11.08 -30.05
C THR A 188 -12.82 11.94 -30.16
N ILE A 189 -12.93 13.16 -30.68
CA ILE A 189 -11.81 14.11 -30.76
C ILE A 189 -11.30 14.44 -29.35
N PHE A 190 -12.21 14.69 -28.41
CA PHE A 190 -11.86 14.97 -27.02
C PHE A 190 -11.07 13.82 -26.37
N LEU A 191 -11.48 12.56 -26.61
CA LEU A 191 -10.78 11.38 -26.13
C LEU A 191 -9.37 11.28 -26.72
N VAL A 192 -9.23 11.49 -28.04
CA VAL A 192 -7.92 11.50 -28.70
C VAL A 192 -7.00 12.59 -28.15
N ILE A 193 -7.52 13.80 -27.94
CA ILE A 193 -6.73 14.90 -27.35
C ILE A 193 -6.33 14.58 -25.91
N SER A 194 -7.26 14.04 -25.12
CA SER A 194 -7.00 13.63 -23.73
C SER A 194 -5.92 12.55 -23.67
N MET A 195 -5.94 11.61 -24.61
CA MET A 195 -4.94 10.55 -24.76
C MET A 195 -3.54 11.11 -25.06
N ILE A 196 -3.42 12.16 -25.87
CA ILE A 196 -2.13 12.80 -26.22
C ILE A 196 -1.60 13.67 -25.07
N ARG A 197 -2.51 14.26 -24.29
CA ARG A 197 -2.16 15.21 -23.22
C ARG A 197 -1.62 14.54 -21.95
N VAL A 198 -2.06 13.31 -21.71
CA VAL A 198 -1.69 12.48 -20.56
C VAL A 198 -0.21 12.07 -20.59
#